data_AF-A0A2S0RGI0-F1
#
_entry.id   AF-A0A2S0RGI0-F1
#
_cell.length_a   1.000
_cell.length_b   1.000
_cell.length_c   1.000
_cell.angle_alpha   90.00
_cell.angle_beta   90.00
_cell.angle_gamma   90.00
#
_symmetry.space_group_name_H-M   'P 1'
#
loop_
_entity.id
_entity.type
_entity.pdbx_description
1 polymer ?
#
loop_
_entity_poly.entity_id
_entity_poly.type
_entity_poly.pdbx_seq_one_letter_code
_entity_poly.pdbx_strand_id
1 'polypeptide(L)'
;MAIRNYIVITFLILFVFRSQGQTQQNNSPVTKQTEKQVENPIYRLFPTENYWTFIKLDTRNGKMWQVHFTITEGEFEGELILNSDSLVLTTEEVNGRFTLYPTKNMYNFILLDQMDGRTYQVQWNSDKEKRFVSRIY
;
A
#
# COMPACT_ATOMS: atom_id res chain seq x y z
N MET A 1 -22.50 45.49 -47.39
CA MET A 1 -22.77 45.25 -45.95
C MET A 1 -22.32 43.82 -45.60
N ALA A 2 -21.01 43.56 -45.60
CA ALA A 2 -20.48 42.20 -45.34
C ALA A 2 -19.11 42.19 -44.64
N ILE A 3 -18.41 43.32 -44.55
CA ILE A 3 -17.05 43.38 -43.95
C ILE A 3 -17.09 43.67 -42.44
N ARG A 4 -18.19 44.25 -41.92
CA ARG A 4 -18.31 44.63 -40.50
C ARG A 4 -18.62 43.45 -39.56
N ASN A 5 -19.15 42.34 -40.08
CA ASN A 5 -19.51 41.17 -39.26
C ASN A 5 -18.35 40.19 -39.05
N TYR A 6 -17.33 40.20 -39.92
CA TYR A 6 -16.16 39.31 -39.75
C TYR A 6 -15.19 39.81 -38.67
N ILE A 7 -15.13 41.12 -38.42
CA ILE A 7 -14.26 41.71 -37.39
C ILE A 7 -14.73 41.35 -35.97
N VAL A 8 -16.05 41.22 -35.77
CA VAL A 8 -16.62 40.81 -34.47
C VAL A 8 -16.40 39.31 -34.22
N ILE A 9 -16.38 38.48 -35.27
CA ILE A 9 -16.17 37.04 -35.16
C ILE A 9 -14.69 36.69 -34.96
N THR A 10 -13.75 37.44 -35.54
CA THR A 10 -12.32 37.23 -35.30
C THR A 10 -11.85 37.70 -33.93
N PHE A 11 -12.54 38.65 -33.29
CA PHE A 11 -12.23 39.07 -31.91
C PHE A 11 -12.74 38.10 -30.84
N LEU A 12 -13.67 37.20 -31.16
CA LEU A 12 -14.25 36.25 -30.20
C LEU A 12 -13.49 34.92 -30.05
N ILE A 13 -12.52 34.65 -30.93
CA ILE A 13 -11.78 33.36 -30.95
C ILE A 13 -10.45 33.44 -30.19
N LEU A 14 -10.01 34.63 -29.77
CA LEU A 14 -8.71 34.83 -29.10
C LEU A 14 -8.76 34.68 -27.56
N PHE A 15 -9.88 34.28 -26.95
CA PHE A 15 -10.04 34.32 -25.49
C PHE A 15 -10.27 32.98 -24.75
N VAL A 16 -10.03 31.80 -25.35
CA VAL A 16 -10.27 30.52 -24.62
C VAL A 16 -9.12 29.50 -24.66
N PHE A 17 -7.91 29.88 -25.06
CA PHE A 17 -6.76 28.96 -24.98
C PHE A 17 -5.62 29.51 -24.11
N ARG A 18 -5.85 29.59 -22.80
CA ARG A 18 -4.82 29.37 -21.77
C ARG A 18 -5.47 28.89 -20.46
N SER A 19 -5.75 27.59 -20.36
CA SER A 19 -5.73 26.91 -19.07
C SER A 19 -4.80 25.72 -19.20
N GLN A 20 -3.49 26.00 -19.18
CA GLN A 20 -2.54 25.01 -18.72
C GLN A 20 -2.66 25.01 -17.20
N GLY A 21 -3.43 24.06 -16.68
CA GLY A 21 -3.38 23.73 -15.26
C GLY A 21 -1.98 23.20 -14.97
N GLN A 22 -1.08 24.10 -14.58
CA GLN A 22 0.18 23.72 -13.97
C GLN A 22 -0.20 23.23 -12.57
N THR A 23 -0.34 21.92 -12.40
CA THR A 23 -0.21 21.33 -11.06
C THR A 23 1.13 21.80 -10.55
N GLN A 24 1.13 22.53 -9.43
CA GLN A 24 2.35 22.80 -8.70
C GLN A 24 2.96 21.42 -8.40
N GLN A 25 4.04 21.05 -9.08
CA GLN A 25 4.99 20.14 -8.47
C GLN A 25 5.45 20.90 -7.24
N ASN A 26 4.95 20.45 -6.10
CA ASN A 26 5.38 20.93 -4.80
C ASN A 26 6.85 20.50 -4.69
N ASN A 27 7.74 21.30 -5.25
CA ASN A 27 9.17 21.22 -5.02
C ASN A 27 9.41 21.80 -3.63
N SER A 28 8.80 21.17 -2.63
CA SER A 28 9.41 21.12 -1.32
C SER A 28 10.83 20.62 -1.55
N PRO A 29 11.86 21.20 -0.93
CA PRO A 29 13.17 20.58 -0.92
C PRO A 29 12.99 19.25 -0.20
N VAL A 30 12.74 18.19 -0.96
CA VAL A 30 12.96 16.83 -0.50
C VAL A 30 14.46 16.82 -0.29
N THR A 31 14.86 17.09 0.95
CA THR A 31 16.13 16.63 1.49
C THR A 31 16.19 15.18 1.06
N LYS A 32 16.96 14.89 0.01
CA LYS A 32 17.33 13.53 -0.35
C LYS A 32 18.23 13.06 0.78
N GLN A 33 17.61 12.74 1.92
CA GLN A 33 18.20 11.81 2.85
C GLN A 33 18.35 10.55 2.02
N THR A 34 19.60 10.21 1.70
CA THR A 34 19.93 8.90 1.19
C THR A 34 19.57 7.92 2.30
N GLU A 35 18.29 7.57 2.39
CA GLU A 35 17.82 6.50 3.25
C GLU A 35 18.59 5.25 2.80
N LYS A 36 19.40 4.74 3.72
CA LYS A 36 20.09 3.47 3.54
C LYS A 36 19.00 2.40 3.54
N GLN A 37 18.41 2.15 2.36
CA GLN A 37 17.36 1.16 2.17
C GLN A 37 17.94 -0.19 2.61
N VAL A 38 17.31 -0.82 3.59
CA VAL A 38 17.71 -2.16 4.05
C VAL A 38 17.39 -3.11 2.91
N GLU A 39 18.42 -3.68 2.30
CA GLU A 39 18.27 -4.72 1.28
C GLU A 39 17.59 -5.94 1.92
N ASN A 40 16.40 -6.30 1.42
CA ASN A 40 15.58 -7.40 1.94
C ASN A 40 15.35 -7.33 3.47
N PRO A 41 14.52 -6.39 3.97
CA PRO A 41 14.29 -6.23 5.40
C PRO A 41 13.58 -7.44 5.99
N ILE A 42 13.96 -7.84 7.21
CA ILE A 42 13.31 -8.92 7.97
C ILE A 42 11.83 -8.60 8.20
N TYR A 43 11.51 -7.34 8.53
CA TYR A 43 10.14 -6.89 8.73
C TYR A 43 9.74 -5.86 7.69
N ARG A 44 8.53 -5.98 7.15
CA ARG A 44 7.95 -5.01 6.21
C ARG A 44 6.50 -4.73 6.56
N LEU A 45 6.12 -3.45 6.50
CA LEU A 45 4.73 -3.01 6.63
C LEU A 45 4.06 -2.97 5.26
N PHE A 46 2.83 -3.45 5.20
CA PHE A 46 1.97 -3.40 4.03
C PHE A 46 0.69 -2.62 4.40
N PRO A 47 0.36 -1.53 3.68
CA PRO A 47 -0.84 -0.76 3.96
C PRO A 47 -2.09 -1.57 3.63
N THR A 48 -3.14 -1.41 4.44
CA THR A 48 -4.49 -1.84 4.07
C THR A 48 -5.28 -0.65 3.52
N GLU A 49 -6.48 -0.88 2.98
CA GLU A 49 -7.39 0.23 2.63
C GLU A 49 -7.97 0.93 3.87
N ASN A 50 -7.89 0.31 5.06
CA ASN A 50 -8.19 0.97 6.31
C ASN A 50 -6.98 1.79 6.75
N TYR A 51 -7.15 3.11 6.80
CA TYR A 51 -6.09 4.07 7.16
C TYR A 51 -5.40 3.79 8.50
N TRP A 52 -6.11 3.19 9.46
CA TRP A 52 -5.63 2.92 10.82
C TRP A 52 -4.94 1.56 10.95
N THR A 53 -4.77 0.83 9.85
CA THR A 53 -4.30 -0.56 9.89
C THR A 53 -3.28 -0.88 8.81
N PHE A 54 -2.17 -1.47 9.26
CA PHE A 54 -1.14 -2.08 8.43
C PHE A 54 -1.02 -3.58 8.76
N ILE A 55 -0.41 -4.33 7.85
CA ILE A 55 0.08 -5.68 8.13
C ILE A 55 1.61 -5.62 8.25
N LYS A 56 2.16 -5.99 9.40
CA LYS A 56 3.59 -6.23 9.59
C LYS A 56 3.89 -7.69 9.30
N LEU A 57 4.76 -7.94 8.33
CA LEU A 57 5.19 -9.28 7.91
C LEU A 57 6.65 -9.51 8.30
N ASP A 58 6.95 -10.64 8.94
CA ASP A 58 8.29 -11.23 8.95
C ASP A 58 8.52 -11.91 7.59
N THR A 59 9.31 -11.26 6.74
CA THR A 59 9.53 -11.66 5.36
C THR A 59 10.30 -12.97 5.24
N ARG A 60 10.88 -13.49 6.32
CA ARG A 60 11.64 -14.74 6.30
C ARG A 60 10.75 -15.97 6.39
N ASN A 61 9.67 -15.88 7.17
CA ASN A 61 8.91 -17.04 7.62
C ASN A 61 7.39 -16.91 7.50
N GLY A 62 6.86 -15.73 7.15
CA GLY A 62 5.43 -15.55 6.96
C GLY A 62 4.64 -15.33 8.25
N LYS A 63 5.30 -15.17 9.41
CA LYS A 63 4.63 -14.68 10.62
C LYS A 63 4.22 -13.23 10.41
N MET A 64 3.04 -12.85 10.90
CA MET A 64 2.53 -11.52 10.66
C MET A 64 1.56 -11.03 11.74
N TRP A 65 1.45 -9.72 11.82
CA TRP A 65 0.64 -9.00 12.78
C TRP A 65 -0.14 -7.90 12.07
N GLN A 66 -1.36 -7.66 12.53
CA GLN A 66 -2.06 -6.42 12.28
C GLN A 66 -1.44 -5.35 13.17
N VAL A 67 -0.98 -4.24 12.60
CA VAL A 67 -0.54 -3.06 13.33
C VAL A 67 -1.67 -2.04 13.26
N HIS A 68 -2.19 -1.65 14.41
CA HIS A 68 -3.26 -0.68 14.54
C HIS A 68 -2.76 0.54 15.33
N PHE A 69 -3.10 1.73 14.84
CA PHE A 69 -2.78 2.99 15.50
C PHE A 69 -4.01 3.89 15.48
N THR A 70 -4.06 4.84 16.41
CA THR A 70 -5.17 5.77 16.57
C THR A 70 -4.65 7.13 17.01
N ILE A 71 -5.48 8.17 16.82
CA ILE A 71 -5.26 9.50 17.39
C ILE A 71 -6.21 9.78 18.56
N THR A 72 -7.14 8.86 18.82
CA THR A 72 -8.14 8.97 19.87
C THR A 72 -7.59 8.37 21.15
N GLU A 73 -7.51 9.17 22.21
CA GLU A 73 -7.06 8.69 23.52
C GLU A 73 -7.99 7.60 24.06
N GLY A 74 -7.42 6.51 24.57
CA GLY A 74 -8.16 5.39 25.15
C GLY A 74 -8.66 4.34 24.15
N GLU A 75 -8.48 4.55 22.84
CA GLU A 75 -8.70 3.50 21.84
C GLU A 75 -7.51 2.55 21.75
N PHE A 76 -7.72 1.37 21.13
CA PHE A 76 -6.65 0.38 20.99
C PHE A 76 -5.53 0.93 20.11
N GLU A 77 -4.28 0.79 20.56
CA GLU A 77 -3.07 1.02 19.78
C GLU A 77 -2.14 -0.16 20.04
N GLY A 78 -1.62 -0.77 18.97
CA GLY A 78 -0.67 -1.87 19.10
C GLY A 78 -0.79 -2.94 18.02
N GLU A 79 -0.28 -4.12 18.33
CA GLU A 79 -0.18 -5.24 17.40
C GLU A 79 -1.08 -6.39 17.80
N LEU A 80 -1.79 -6.94 16.81
CA LEU A 80 -2.62 -8.12 16.97
C LEU A 80 -2.07 -9.24 16.11
N ILE A 81 -1.89 -10.43 16.69
CA ILE A 81 -1.41 -11.60 15.95
C ILE A 81 -2.41 -11.91 14.83
N LEU A 82 -1.88 -12.03 13.61
CA LEU A 82 -2.60 -12.47 12.42
C LEU A 82 -2.15 -13.88 12.01
N ASN A 83 -0.85 -14.15 12.04
CA ASN A 83 -0.30 -15.50 11.93
C ASN A 83 0.92 -15.65 12.84
N SER A 84 0.84 -16.54 13.83
CA SER A 84 1.97 -16.89 14.70
C SER A 84 2.86 -17.98 14.13
N ASP A 85 2.34 -18.75 13.16
CA ASP A 85 2.97 -19.98 12.72
C ASP A 85 3.89 -19.72 11.54
N SER A 86 5.09 -20.31 11.59
CA SER A 86 6.01 -20.24 10.47
C SER A 86 5.47 -21.06 9.30
N LEU A 87 5.51 -20.50 8.09
CA LEU A 87 5.11 -21.21 6.86
C LEU A 87 6.23 -22.10 6.30
N VAL A 88 7.42 -22.04 6.91
CA VAL A 88 8.68 -22.69 6.50
C VAL A 88 9.45 -23.18 7.72
N LEU A 89 10.40 -24.07 7.52
CA LEU A 89 11.32 -24.47 8.59
C LEU A 89 12.33 -23.35 8.86
N THR A 90 12.87 -23.29 10.08
CA THR A 90 13.90 -22.31 10.47
C THR A 90 15.13 -22.34 9.55
N THR A 91 15.47 -23.52 9.02
CA THR A 91 16.59 -23.70 8.08
C THR A 91 16.31 -23.16 6.68
N GLU A 92 15.06 -22.82 6.38
CA GLU A 92 14.62 -22.33 5.06
C GLU A 92 14.25 -20.84 5.11
N GLU A 93 14.45 -20.17 6.25
CA GLU A 93 14.23 -18.74 6.41
C GLU A 93 15.20 -17.94 5.54
N VAL A 94 14.65 -17.07 4.69
CA VAL A 94 15.43 -16.19 3.82
C VAL A 94 14.82 -14.79 3.86
N ASN A 95 15.63 -13.77 4.15
CA ASN A 95 15.19 -12.38 4.16
C ASN A 95 14.51 -12.02 2.82
N GLY A 96 13.31 -11.45 2.89
CA GLY A 96 12.55 -11.08 1.71
C GLY A 96 11.85 -12.25 0.99
N ARG A 97 11.85 -13.48 1.52
CA ARG A 97 11.15 -14.63 0.91
C ARG A 97 9.66 -14.37 0.70
N PHE A 98 8.99 -13.82 1.70
CA PHE A 98 7.55 -13.58 1.68
C PHE A 98 7.21 -12.12 1.38
N THR A 99 6.18 -11.92 0.56
CA THR A 99 5.61 -10.59 0.29
C THR A 99 4.09 -10.65 0.14
N LEU A 100 3.40 -9.57 0.51
CA LEU A 100 1.94 -9.44 0.40
C LEU A 100 1.55 -8.61 -0.82
N TYR A 101 0.50 -9.04 -1.50
CA TYR A 101 -0.17 -8.32 -2.57
C TYR A 101 -1.61 -7.98 -2.16
N PRO A 102 -2.02 -6.70 -2.23
CA PRO A 102 -3.37 -6.31 -1.88
C PRO A 102 -4.39 -6.84 -2.90
N THR A 103 -5.61 -7.10 -2.43
CA THR A 103 -6.75 -7.39 -3.30
C THR A 103 -7.73 -6.22 -3.28
N LYS A 104 -8.78 -6.27 -4.11
CA LYS A 104 -9.89 -5.30 -4.05
C LYS A 104 -10.76 -5.45 -2.80
N ASN A 105 -10.65 -6.57 -2.08
CA ASN A 105 -11.29 -6.72 -0.78
C ASN A 105 -10.31 -6.21 0.28
N MET A 106 -10.68 -5.14 0.98
CA MET A 106 -9.82 -4.51 1.98
C MET A 106 -9.32 -5.47 3.06
N TYR A 107 -10.05 -6.54 3.35
CA TYR A 107 -9.68 -7.54 4.36
C TYR A 107 -8.75 -8.64 3.83
N ASN A 108 -8.46 -8.68 2.53
CA ASN A 108 -7.72 -9.79 1.93
C ASN A 108 -6.45 -9.36 1.20
N PHE A 109 -5.40 -10.15 1.42
CA PHE A 109 -4.15 -10.12 0.67
C PHE A 109 -3.86 -11.50 0.10
N ILE A 110 -3.03 -11.54 -0.94
CA ILE A 110 -2.35 -12.74 -1.39
C ILE A 110 -0.91 -12.67 -0.90
N LEU A 111 -0.50 -13.61 -0.06
CA LEU A 111 0.90 -13.80 0.30
C LEU A 111 1.57 -14.68 -0.75
N LEU A 112 2.70 -14.23 -1.28
CA LEU A 112 3.54 -14.99 -2.18
C LEU A 112 4.82 -15.43 -1.45
N ASP A 113 5.10 -16.73 -1.49
CA ASP A 113 6.44 -17.25 -1.28
C ASP A 113 7.24 -17.06 -2.58
N GLN A 114 8.16 -16.09 -2.58
CA GLN A 114 8.95 -15.73 -3.75
C GLN A 114 10.02 -16.77 -4.09
N MET A 115 10.27 -17.76 -3.22
CA MET A 115 11.27 -18.80 -3.44
C MET A 115 10.70 -20.00 -4.21
N ASP A 116 9.47 -20.44 -3.89
CA ASP A 116 8.87 -21.64 -4.47
C ASP A 116 7.51 -21.42 -5.14
N GLY A 117 6.99 -20.19 -5.11
CA GLY A 117 5.76 -19.80 -5.80
C GLY A 117 4.47 -20.18 -5.08
N ARG A 118 4.53 -20.75 -3.86
CA ARG A 118 3.32 -21.01 -3.07
C ARG A 118 2.60 -19.71 -2.74
N THR A 119 1.27 -19.76 -2.80
CA THR A 119 0.42 -18.63 -2.46
C THR A 119 -0.52 -18.96 -1.31
N TYR A 120 -0.83 -17.94 -0.51
CA TYR A 120 -1.72 -18.05 0.62
C TYR A 120 -2.71 -16.90 0.60
N GLN A 121 -3.96 -17.19 0.91
CA GLN A 121 -4.94 -16.16 1.25
C GLN A 121 -4.67 -15.70 2.68
N VAL A 122 -4.55 -14.38 2.85
CA VAL A 122 -4.42 -13.74 4.15
C VAL A 122 -5.68 -12.92 4.39
N GLN A 123 -6.40 -13.21 5.48
CA GLN A 123 -7.55 -12.44 5.91
C GLN A 123 -7.28 -11.78 7.26
N TRP A 124 -7.29 -10.45 7.31
CA TRP A 124 -7.18 -9.71 8.56
C TRP A 124 -8.55 -9.19 9.01
N ASN A 125 -8.72 -9.03 10.32
CA ASN A 125 -9.93 -8.47 10.91
C ASN A 125 -9.68 -8.03 12.36
N SER A 126 -10.44 -7.08 12.89
CA SER A 126 -10.38 -6.75 14.33
C SER A 126 -10.88 -7.91 15.21
N ASP A 127 -11.79 -8.74 14.69
CA ASP A 127 -12.24 -9.99 15.32
C ASP A 127 -11.22 -11.11 15.07
N LYS A 128 -10.72 -11.72 16.15
CA LYS A 128 -9.71 -12.78 16.10
C LYS A 128 -10.20 -13.99 15.30
N GLU A 129 -11.48 -14.36 15.43
CA GLU A 129 -12.03 -15.58 14.81
C GLU A 129 -12.20 -15.43 13.28
N LYS A 130 -12.10 -14.21 12.76
CA LYS A 130 -12.14 -13.91 11.32
C LYS A 130 -10.76 -13.78 10.70
N ARG A 131 -9.69 -13.96 11.48
CA ARG A 131 -8.31 -13.91 10.99
C ARG A 131 -7.88 -15.29 10.53
N PHE A 132 -7.25 -15.36 9.37
CA PHE A 132 -6.59 -16.59 8.94
C PHE A 132 -5.52 -16.35 7.89
N VAL A 133 -4.62 -17.32 7.79
CA VAL A 133 -3.73 -17.52 6.65
C VAL A 133 -3.93 -18.94 6.17
N SER A 134 -4.33 -19.11 4.90
CA SER A 134 -4.65 -20.42 4.34
C SER A 134 -4.01 -20.59 2.97
N ARG A 135 -3.48 -21.78 2.70
CA ARG A 135 -2.83 -22.08 1.42
C ARG A 135 -3.86 -22.18 0.29
N ILE A 136 -3.52 -21.63 -0.87
CA ILE A 136 -4.29 -21.75 -2.11
C ILE A 136 -3.71 -22.91 -2.93
N TYR A 137 -4.56 -23.76 -3.50
CA TYR A 137 -4.22 -24.96 -4.29
C TYR A 137 -4.75 -24.86 -5.72
#